data_AF-A0A444R2I7-F1
#
_entry.id   AF-A0A444R2I7-F1
#
_cell.length_a   1.000
_cell.length_b   1.000
_cell.length_c   1.000
_cell.angle_alpha   90.00
_cell.angle_beta   90.00
_cell.angle_gamma   90.00
#
_symmetry.space_group_name_H-M   'P 1'
#
loop_
_entity.id
_entity.type
_entity.pdbx_description
1 polymer ?
#
loop_
_entity_poly.entity_id
_entity_poly.type
_entity_poly.pdbx_seq_one_letter_code
_entity_poly.pdbx_strand_id
1 'polypeptide(L)'
;MWARLHRDGERGLAEGLALLAGLVERFGTQLLPSRPASRKMALEWLAGEKMLDSLARYPEVAKEDFANIVAALNQLSVSFTAWPEDQHSPSLMPLINALESRLAQSGGMNAVVPQNSSGVPAPSSPVDAPQVQTITSGRDLLDQAKVLARYLNEQPQGWLSAHRLMKTLRWDTVHELPPDVDGKTRLAPPRTESRNQLKRLYAQQNWTELLEQADLMFSTGVSHFWLDIQWYLHQALAKAGAPWDRWTAVIRQDLALLLERLPGLENLAWNDGTPFADEVTRNWIAQQVMMREDGAWLAGKAAV
;
A
#
# COMPACT_ATOMS: atom_id res chain seq x y z
N MET A 1 -31.52 -10.19 -1.00
CA MET A 1 -30.05 -10.33 -0.87
C MET A 1 -29.38 -10.63 -2.20
N TRP A 2 -29.51 -11.83 -2.79
CA TRP A 2 -28.81 -12.19 -4.05
C TRP A 2 -28.98 -11.18 -5.20
N ALA A 3 -30.19 -10.70 -5.44
CA ALA A 3 -30.44 -9.65 -6.44
C ALA A 3 -29.74 -8.32 -6.12
N ARG A 4 -29.65 -7.94 -4.82
CA ARG A 4 -28.93 -6.74 -4.41
C ARG A 4 -27.42 -6.90 -4.48
N LEU A 5 -26.89 -8.11 -4.22
CA LEU A 5 -25.48 -8.41 -4.49
C LEU A 5 -25.14 -8.17 -5.97
N HIS A 6 -26.01 -8.56 -6.89
CA HIS A 6 -25.77 -8.36 -8.32
C HIS A 6 -25.89 -6.89 -8.75
N ARG A 7 -26.84 -6.16 -8.16
CA ARG A 7 -27.12 -4.77 -8.54
C ARG A 7 -26.17 -3.77 -7.87
N ASP A 8 -25.94 -3.96 -6.58
CA ASP A 8 -25.28 -3.01 -5.69
C ASP A 8 -23.94 -3.58 -5.13
N GLY A 9 -23.49 -4.75 -5.59
CA GLY A 9 -22.22 -5.36 -5.16
C GLY A 9 -22.20 -5.76 -3.69
N GLU A 10 -21.02 -5.65 -3.06
CA GLU A 10 -20.79 -5.98 -1.66
C GLU A 10 -21.71 -5.19 -0.71
N ARG A 11 -21.92 -3.90 -0.98
CA ARG A 11 -22.89 -3.08 -0.25
C ARG A 11 -24.30 -3.66 -0.25
N GLY A 12 -24.75 -4.18 -1.39
CA GLY A 12 -26.06 -4.82 -1.51
C GLY A 12 -26.20 -6.10 -0.66
N LEU A 13 -25.09 -6.82 -0.47
CA LEU A 13 -25.02 -7.94 0.46
C LEU A 13 -25.04 -7.46 1.91
N ALA A 14 -24.23 -6.45 2.26
CA ALA A 14 -24.16 -5.87 3.60
C ALA A 14 -25.54 -5.39 4.09
N GLU A 15 -26.21 -4.54 3.30
CA GLU A 15 -27.55 -4.03 3.62
C GLU A 15 -28.58 -5.17 3.75
N GLY A 16 -28.47 -6.19 2.90
CA GLY A 16 -29.37 -7.34 2.92
C GLY A 16 -29.19 -8.24 4.15
N LEU A 17 -27.96 -8.48 4.58
CA LEU A 17 -27.65 -9.24 5.80
C LEU A 17 -28.04 -8.47 7.06
N ALA A 18 -27.82 -7.14 7.08
CA ALA A 18 -28.24 -6.30 8.19
C ALA A 18 -29.77 -6.32 8.36
N LEU A 19 -30.53 -6.23 7.26
CA LEU A 19 -31.98 -6.38 7.30
C LEU A 19 -32.40 -7.77 7.81
N LEU A 20 -31.75 -8.84 7.35
CA LEU A 20 -32.04 -10.18 7.83
C LEU A 20 -31.75 -10.33 9.33
N ALA A 21 -30.63 -9.79 9.80
CA ALA A 21 -30.27 -9.79 11.22
C ALA A 21 -31.38 -9.13 12.06
N GLY A 22 -31.84 -7.93 11.66
CA GLY A 22 -32.95 -7.26 12.34
C GLY A 22 -34.28 -8.03 12.29
N LEU A 23 -34.57 -8.74 11.18
CA LEU A 23 -35.75 -9.60 11.08
C LEU A 23 -35.65 -10.83 12.01
N VAL A 24 -34.50 -11.48 12.06
CA VAL A 24 -34.24 -12.63 12.93
C VAL A 24 -34.27 -12.21 14.40
N GLU A 25 -33.68 -11.07 14.74
CA GLU A 25 -33.70 -10.52 16.09
C GLU A 25 -35.13 -10.20 16.55
N ARG A 26 -35.93 -9.57 15.69
CA ARG A 26 -37.29 -9.15 16.04
C ARG A 26 -38.31 -10.28 16.07
N PHE A 27 -38.23 -11.22 15.13
CA PHE A 27 -39.25 -12.25 14.94
C PHE A 27 -38.79 -13.66 15.34
N GLY A 28 -37.49 -13.89 15.51
CA GLY A 28 -36.95 -15.19 15.92
C GLY A 28 -37.51 -16.35 15.09
N THR A 29 -38.09 -17.32 15.79
CA THR A 29 -38.69 -18.53 15.20
C THR A 29 -40.04 -18.30 14.51
N GLN A 30 -40.65 -17.12 14.69
CA GLN A 30 -41.87 -16.70 13.99
C GLN A 30 -41.58 -16.13 12.59
N LEU A 31 -40.30 -15.91 12.25
CA LEU A 31 -39.90 -15.49 10.91
C LEU A 31 -40.36 -16.53 9.88
N LEU A 32 -40.90 -16.08 8.76
CA LEU A 32 -41.30 -16.99 7.68
C LEU A 32 -40.07 -17.52 6.93
N PRO A 33 -40.10 -18.76 6.41
CA PRO A 33 -41.18 -19.76 6.50
C PRO A 33 -41.51 -20.26 7.92
N SER A 34 -42.78 -20.59 8.19
CA SER A 34 -43.21 -21.04 9.52
C SER A 34 -42.70 -22.42 9.92
N ARG A 35 -42.47 -23.32 8.95
CA ARG A 35 -41.91 -24.66 9.20
C ARG A 35 -40.41 -24.58 9.50
N PRO A 36 -39.91 -25.13 10.63
CA PRO A 36 -38.49 -25.04 11.02
C PRO A 36 -37.51 -25.48 9.94
N ALA A 37 -37.70 -26.67 9.34
CA ALA A 37 -36.83 -27.17 8.30
C ALA A 37 -36.80 -26.27 7.05
N SER A 38 -37.96 -25.76 6.63
CA SER A 38 -38.05 -24.84 5.49
C SER A 38 -37.39 -23.49 5.78
N ARG A 39 -37.50 -22.99 7.01
CA ARG A 39 -36.82 -21.76 7.45
C ARG A 39 -35.32 -21.93 7.47
N LYS A 40 -34.83 -23.05 8.03
CA LYS A 40 -33.41 -23.40 8.01
C LYS A 40 -32.88 -23.40 6.58
N MET A 41 -33.54 -24.13 5.66
CA MET A 41 -33.13 -24.17 4.25
C MET A 41 -33.11 -22.79 3.60
N ALA A 42 -34.09 -21.93 3.87
CA ALA A 42 -34.15 -20.59 3.32
C ALA A 42 -32.99 -19.69 3.81
N LEU A 43 -32.59 -19.84 5.08
CA LEU A 43 -31.46 -19.10 5.66
C LEU A 43 -30.11 -19.66 5.18
N GLU A 44 -29.96 -20.98 5.16
CA GLU A 44 -28.74 -21.66 4.68
C GLU A 44 -28.51 -21.54 3.17
N TRP A 45 -29.55 -21.20 2.40
CA TRP A 45 -29.39 -20.87 0.99
C TRP A 45 -28.37 -19.74 0.75
N LEU A 46 -28.23 -18.81 1.71
CA LEU A 46 -27.22 -17.75 1.65
C LEU A 46 -25.78 -18.26 1.76
N ALA A 47 -25.60 -19.48 2.28
CA ALA A 47 -24.33 -20.18 2.34
C ALA A 47 -24.20 -21.26 1.23
N GLY A 48 -25.15 -21.30 0.29
CA GLY A 48 -25.15 -22.25 -0.83
C GLY A 48 -24.26 -21.80 -1.99
N GLU A 49 -23.84 -22.78 -2.80
CA GLU A 49 -22.90 -22.64 -3.93
C GLU A 49 -23.20 -21.43 -4.83
N LYS A 50 -24.46 -21.28 -5.26
CA LYS A 50 -24.89 -20.17 -6.12
C LYS A 50 -24.61 -18.78 -5.52
N MET A 51 -24.75 -18.64 -4.20
CA MET A 51 -24.45 -17.38 -3.52
C MET A 51 -22.93 -17.15 -3.43
N LEU A 52 -22.17 -18.20 -3.11
CA LEU A 52 -20.71 -18.15 -3.01
C LEU A 52 -20.05 -17.85 -4.36
N ASP A 53 -20.49 -18.52 -5.43
CA ASP A 53 -20.05 -18.24 -6.81
C ASP A 53 -20.35 -16.80 -7.23
N SER A 54 -21.50 -16.28 -6.78
CA SER A 54 -21.88 -14.91 -7.05
C SER A 54 -20.99 -13.92 -6.31
N LEU A 55 -20.64 -14.22 -5.06
CA LEU A 55 -19.74 -13.41 -4.24
C LEU A 55 -18.31 -13.42 -4.78
N ALA A 56 -17.85 -14.55 -5.32
CA ALA A 56 -16.51 -14.68 -5.92
C ALA A 56 -16.28 -13.75 -7.12
N ARG A 57 -17.34 -13.26 -7.77
CA ARG A 57 -17.26 -12.24 -8.83
C ARG A 57 -16.98 -10.83 -8.31
N TYR A 58 -17.00 -10.62 -7.00
CA TYR A 58 -16.65 -9.37 -6.33
C TYR A 58 -15.48 -9.63 -5.36
N PRO A 59 -14.26 -9.83 -5.87
CA PRO A 59 -13.11 -10.17 -5.04
C PRO A 59 -12.58 -8.99 -4.23
N GLU A 60 -12.84 -7.76 -4.69
CA GLU A 60 -12.50 -6.56 -3.94
C GLU A 60 -13.28 -6.51 -2.62
N VAL A 61 -12.61 -6.06 -1.58
CA VAL A 61 -13.17 -5.96 -0.23
C VAL A 61 -13.18 -4.49 0.16
N ALA A 62 -14.37 -3.88 0.15
CA ALA A 62 -14.54 -2.54 0.69
C ALA A 62 -14.61 -2.62 2.23
N LYS A 63 -13.73 -1.88 2.93
CA LYS A 63 -13.57 -2.00 4.39
C LYS A 63 -14.88 -1.79 5.15
N GLU A 64 -15.65 -0.76 4.76
CA GLU A 64 -16.93 -0.43 5.40
C GLU A 64 -17.99 -1.50 5.18
N ASP A 65 -18.19 -1.93 3.93
CA ASP A 65 -19.18 -2.95 3.60
C ASP A 65 -18.83 -4.31 4.24
N PHE A 66 -17.54 -4.69 4.24
CA PHE A 66 -17.08 -5.91 4.89
C PHE A 66 -17.31 -5.88 6.41
N ALA A 67 -17.00 -4.76 7.07
CA ALA A 67 -17.26 -4.60 8.51
C ALA A 67 -18.75 -4.77 8.83
N ASN A 68 -19.63 -4.19 8.00
CA ASN A 68 -21.08 -4.35 8.13
C ASN A 68 -21.54 -5.80 7.90
N ILE A 69 -20.97 -6.50 6.93
CA ILE A 69 -21.24 -7.93 6.68
C ILE A 69 -20.86 -8.76 7.91
N VAL A 70 -19.66 -8.57 8.45
CA VAL A 70 -19.18 -9.32 9.63
C VAL A 70 -20.07 -9.04 10.84
N ALA A 71 -20.44 -7.79 11.08
CA ALA A 71 -21.33 -7.43 12.18
C ALA A 71 -22.70 -8.13 12.06
N ALA A 72 -23.31 -8.10 10.87
CA ALA A 72 -24.59 -8.75 10.63
C ALA A 72 -24.51 -10.29 10.78
N LEU A 73 -23.45 -10.92 10.27
CA LEU A 73 -23.24 -12.36 10.40
C LEU A 73 -23.01 -12.79 11.85
N ASN A 74 -22.31 -11.97 12.64
CA ASN A 74 -22.13 -12.24 14.06
C ASN A 74 -23.47 -12.16 14.81
N GLN A 75 -24.27 -11.13 14.56
CA GLN A 75 -25.62 -11.01 15.16
C GLN A 75 -26.54 -12.18 14.78
N LEU A 76 -26.49 -12.63 13.52
CA LEU A 76 -27.24 -13.79 13.07
C LEU A 76 -26.78 -15.07 13.77
N SER A 77 -25.47 -15.27 13.89
CA SER A 77 -24.89 -16.44 14.57
C SER A 77 -25.31 -16.50 16.03
N VAL A 78 -25.21 -15.39 16.76
CA VAL A 78 -25.71 -15.27 18.15
C VAL A 78 -27.21 -15.58 18.21
N SER A 79 -28.00 -14.98 17.32
CA SER A 79 -29.44 -15.18 17.30
C SER A 79 -29.84 -16.65 17.05
N PHE A 80 -29.14 -17.34 16.14
CA PHE A 80 -29.38 -18.75 15.84
C PHE A 80 -28.99 -19.68 16.98
N THR A 81 -27.97 -19.34 17.76
CA THR A 81 -27.61 -20.12 18.97
C THR A 81 -28.64 -20.01 20.09
N ALA A 82 -29.45 -18.94 20.10
CA ALA A 82 -30.52 -18.76 21.08
C ALA A 82 -31.82 -19.49 20.70
N TRP A 83 -31.89 -20.11 19.52
CA TRP A 83 -33.07 -20.86 19.09
C TRP A 83 -33.17 -22.22 19.79
N PRO A 84 -34.38 -22.66 20.18
CA PRO A 84 -34.60 -24.01 20.69
C PRO A 84 -34.15 -25.12 19.72
N GLU A 85 -33.74 -26.29 20.23
CA GLU A 85 -33.22 -27.40 19.41
C GLU A 85 -34.20 -27.88 18.33
N ASP A 86 -35.50 -27.90 18.63
CA ASP A 86 -36.57 -28.31 17.70
C ASP A 86 -36.72 -27.33 16.51
N GLN A 87 -36.16 -26.14 16.61
CA GLN A 87 -36.23 -25.10 15.58
C GLN A 87 -35.14 -25.23 14.51
N HIS A 88 -34.23 -26.20 14.65
CA HIS A 88 -33.16 -26.51 13.70
C HIS A 88 -32.33 -25.28 13.32
N SER A 89 -31.40 -24.87 14.20
CA SER A 89 -30.57 -23.68 13.96
C SER A 89 -29.79 -23.78 12.64
N PRO A 90 -29.87 -22.74 11.78
CA PRO A 90 -29.14 -22.70 10.51
C PRO A 90 -27.67 -22.35 10.73
N SER A 91 -26.80 -22.80 9.81
CA SER A 91 -25.38 -22.47 9.78
C SER A 91 -24.99 -21.64 8.57
N LEU A 92 -24.31 -20.52 8.80
CA LEU A 92 -23.75 -19.65 7.74
C LEU A 92 -22.23 -19.79 7.61
N MET A 93 -21.64 -20.85 8.21
CA MET A 93 -20.19 -21.09 8.18
C MET A 93 -19.57 -21.08 6.77
N PRO A 94 -20.18 -21.69 5.74
CA PRO A 94 -19.60 -21.63 4.38
C PRO A 94 -19.47 -20.21 3.84
N LEU A 95 -20.44 -19.33 4.15
CA LEU A 95 -20.39 -17.92 3.75
C LEU A 95 -19.31 -17.17 4.52
N ILE A 96 -19.17 -17.42 5.83
CA ILE A 96 -18.11 -16.84 6.66
C ILE A 96 -16.73 -17.25 6.12
N ASN A 97 -16.52 -18.54 5.85
CA ASN A 97 -15.26 -19.04 5.32
C ASN A 97 -14.92 -18.44 3.94
N ALA A 98 -15.92 -18.25 3.07
CA ALA A 98 -15.72 -17.61 1.78
C ALA A 98 -15.31 -16.12 1.92
N LEU A 99 -15.91 -15.40 2.87
CA LEU A 99 -15.56 -14.01 3.18
C LEU A 99 -14.16 -13.90 3.78
N GLU A 100 -13.77 -14.81 4.67
CA GLU A 100 -12.43 -14.90 5.24
C GLU A 100 -11.37 -15.19 4.18
N SER A 101 -11.62 -16.18 3.32
CA SER A 101 -10.73 -16.50 2.19
C SER A 101 -10.56 -15.28 1.27
N ARG A 102 -11.65 -14.57 0.97
CA ARG A 102 -11.60 -13.35 0.15
C ARG A 102 -10.81 -12.23 0.83
N LEU A 103 -11.03 -12.00 2.13
CA LEU A 103 -10.28 -11.02 2.89
C LEU A 103 -8.78 -11.33 2.88
N ALA A 104 -8.41 -12.60 3.07
CA ALA A 104 -7.02 -13.05 3.01
C ALA A 104 -6.40 -12.81 1.63
N GLN A 105 -7.12 -13.16 0.55
CA GLN A 105 -6.67 -12.94 -0.82
C GLN A 105 -6.50 -11.46 -1.17
N SER A 106 -7.33 -10.58 -0.60
CA SER A 106 -7.25 -9.14 -0.83
C SER A 106 -6.16 -8.42 0.00
N GLY A 107 -5.35 -9.16 0.77
CA GLY A 107 -4.26 -8.63 1.58
C GLY A 107 -4.66 -8.24 3.02
N GLY A 108 -5.86 -8.61 3.45
CA GLY A 108 -6.40 -8.31 4.77
C GLY A 108 -7.08 -6.93 4.87
N MET A 109 -7.70 -6.67 6.03
CA MET A 109 -8.47 -5.43 6.30
C MET A 109 -7.61 -4.16 6.21
N ASN A 110 -6.30 -4.30 6.45
CA ASN A 110 -5.35 -3.20 6.46
C ASN A 110 -4.60 -3.04 5.14
N ALA A 111 -4.98 -3.80 4.09
CA ALA A 111 -4.43 -3.59 2.77
C ALA A 111 -4.72 -2.15 2.30
N VAL A 112 -3.68 -1.52 1.73
CA VAL A 112 -3.76 -0.16 1.18
C VAL A 112 -4.33 -0.17 -0.23
N VAL A 113 -4.00 -1.21 -1.00
CA VAL A 113 -4.49 -1.44 -2.36
C VAL A 113 -5.02 -2.87 -2.42
N PRO A 114 -6.15 -3.14 -3.10
CA PRO A 114 -6.61 -4.50 -3.32
C PRO A 114 -5.51 -5.38 -3.91
N GLN A 115 -5.17 -6.48 -3.23
CA GLN A 115 -4.13 -7.41 -3.69
C GLN A 115 -4.66 -8.49 -4.64
N ASN A 116 -5.97 -8.54 -4.84
CA ASN A 116 -6.62 -9.44 -5.79
C ASN A 116 -7.28 -8.59 -6.88
N SER A 117 -7.02 -8.93 -8.14
CA SER A 117 -7.64 -8.29 -9.29
C SER A 117 -8.50 -9.32 -10.01
N SER A 118 -9.82 -9.14 -10.03
CA SER A 118 -10.66 -9.90 -10.96
C SER A 118 -10.46 -9.35 -12.38
N GLY A 119 -10.10 -10.22 -13.31
CA GLY A 119 -10.14 -9.89 -14.75
C GLY A 119 -11.55 -9.73 -15.33
N VAL A 120 -12.60 -9.84 -14.50
CA VAL A 120 -13.98 -9.59 -14.90
C VAL A 120 -14.23 -8.10 -14.71
N PRO A 121 -14.50 -7.33 -15.78
CA PRO A 121 -14.92 -5.95 -15.62
C PRO A 121 -16.19 -5.94 -14.76
N ALA A 122 -16.15 -5.23 -13.64
CA ALA A 122 -17.37 -4.93 -12.88
C ALA A 122 -18.40 -4.37 -13.88
N PRO A 123 -19.69 -4.77 -13.80
CA PRO A 123 -20.72 -4.13 -14.61
C PRO A 123 -20.65 -2.63 -14.31
N SER A 124 -20.22 -1.87 -15.30
CA SER A 124 -20.03 -0.43 -15.19
C SER A 124 -21.39 0.19 -14.93
N SER A 125 -21.69 0.49 -13.67
CA SER A 125 -22.67 1.52 -13.37
C SER A 125 -22.19 2.80 -14.02
N PRO A 126 -23.04 3.52 -14.79
CA PRO A 126 -22.69 4.83 -15.34
C PRO A 126 -22.74 5.84 -14.19
N VAL A 127 -21.76 5.76 -13.30
CA VAL A 127 -21.44 6.82 -12.35
C VAL A 127 -20.11 7.34 -12.80
N ASP A 128 -20.10 8.64 -13.09
CA ASP A 128 -19.02 9.56 -13.48
C ASP A 128 -17.65 9.23 -12.85
N ALA A 129 -17.07 8.09 -13.22
CA ALA A 129 -15.78 7.66 -12.74
C ALA A 129 -14.77 8.60 -13.41
N PRO A 130 -13.93 9.32 -12.62
CA PRO A 130 -12.94 10.22 -13.20
C PRO A 130 -12.09 9.40 -14.18
N GLN A 131 -12.19 9.77 -15.46
CA GLN A 131 -11.39 9.13 -16.51
C GLN A 131 -9.93 9.28 -16.12
N VAL A 132 -9.25 8.15 -15.88
CA VAL A 132 -7.81 8.15 -15.65
C VAL A 132 -7.19 8.77 -16.91
N GLN A 133 -6.58 9.95 -16.74
CA GLN A 133 -5.96 10.64 -17.86
C GLN A 133 -4.91 9.72 -18.49
N THR A 134 -5.01 9.49 -19.79
CA THR A 134 -4.01 8.71 -20.51
C THR A 134 -2.63 9.36 -20.34
N ILE A 135 -1.63 8.56 -19.94
CA ILE A 135 -0.26 9.04 -19.81
C ILE A 135 0.32 9.20 -21.22
N THR A 136 0.63 10.44 -21.62
CA THR A 136 1.12 10.73 -22.98
C THR A 136 2.58 11.18 -23.03
N SER A 137 3.19 11.50 -21.88
CA SER A 137 4.57 11.95 -21.77
C SER A 137 5.21 11.52 -20.44
N GLY A 138 6.55 11.58 -20.37
CA GLY A 138 7.27 11.34 -19.10
C GLY A 138 6.95 12.37 -18.01
N ARG A 139 6.54 13.60 -18.39
CA ARG A 139 6.06 14.60 -17.44
C ARG A 139 4.69 14.20 -16.86
N ASP A 140 3.77 13.75 -17.71
CA ASP A 140 2.44 13.28 -17.28
C ASP A 140 2.60 12.09 -16.32
N LEU A 141 3.49 11.14 -16.67
CA LEU A 141 3.80 9.99 -15.82
C LEU A 141 4.26 10.44 -14.43
N LEU A 142 5.22 11.37 -14.36
CA LEU A 142 5.75 11.86 -13.10
C LEU A 142 4.71 12.62 -12.28
N ASP A 143 3.86 13.44 -12.92
CA ASP A 143 2.84 14.21 -12.22
C ASP A 143 1.70 13.30 -11.71
N GLN A 144 1.29 12.28 -12.47
CA GLN A 144 0.37 11.26 -11.97
C GLN A 144 0.97 10.44 -10.83
N ALA A 145 2.25 10.07 -10.92
CA ALA A 145 2.93 9.35 -9.86
C ALA A 145 2.99 10.11 -8.54
N LYS A 146 3.14 11.44 -8.57
CA LYS A 146 3.06 12.28 -7.36
C LYS A 146 1.68 12.22 -6.72
N VAL A 147 0.61 12.16 -7.52
CA VAL A 147 -0.76 11.99 -6.99
C VAL A 147 -0.91 10.64 -6.29
N LEU A 148 -0.41 9.57 -6.91
CA LEU A 148 -0.39 8.23 -6.32
C LEU A 148 0.47 8.18 -5.04
N ALA A 149 1.67 8.78 -5.06
CA ALA A 149 2.56 8.85 -3.90
C ALA A 149 1.91 9.62 -2.74
N ARG A 150 1.20 10.71 -3.01
CA ARG A 150 0.43 11.44 -2.00
C ARG A 150 -0.66 10.55 -1.39
N TYR A 151 -1.45 9.86 -2.21
CA TYR A 151 -2.44 8.92 -1.70
C TYR A 151 -1.80 7.86 -0.82
N LEU A 152 -0.68 7.26 -1.24
CA LEU A 152 0.05 6.26 -0.44
C LEU A 152 0.53 6.84 0.89
N ASN A 153 1.06 8.06 0.91
CA ASN A 153 1.52 8.73 2.14
C ASN A 153 0.39 8.99 3.15
N GLU A 154 -0.86 9.16 2.69
CA GLU A 154 -2.02 9.32 3.56
C GLU A 154 -2.46 8.01 4.24
N GLN A 155 -1.89 6.86 3.84
CA GLN A 155 -2.26 5.55 4.35
C GLN A 155 -1.38 5.13 5.53
N PRO A 156 -1.91 4.32 6.48
CA PRO A 156 -1.10 3.79 7.57
C PRO A 156 0.13 3.04 7.04
N GLN A 157 1.32 3.40 7.55
CA GLN A 157 2.62 2.83 7.11
C GLN A 157 2.93 3.02 5.61
N GLY A 158 2.28 3.96 4.92
CA GLY A 158 2.36 4.09 3.47
C GLY A 158 3.59 4.81 2.91
N TRP A 159 4.39 5.45 3.77
CA TRP A 159 5.58 6.22 3.36
C TRP A 159 6.58 5.41 2.52
N LEU A 160 6.88 4.17 2.90
CA LEU A 160 7.84 3.36 2.15
C LEU A 160 7.35 3.12 0.72
N SER A 161 6.06 2.83 0.56
CA SER A 161 5.45 2.61 -0.75
C SER A 161 5.47 3.88 -1.60
N ALA A 162 5.14 5.03 -1.02
CA ALA A 162 5.19 6.33 -1.70
C ALA A 162 6.63 6.69 -2.14
N HIS A 163 7.59 6.55 -1.21
CA HIS A 163 8.99 6.83 -1.45
C HIS A 163 9.57 5.95 -2.57
N ARG A 164 9.31 4.64 -2.52
CA ARG A 164 9.82 3.69 -3.53
C ARG A 164 9.16 3.85 -4.90
N LEU A 165 7.89 4.23 -4.95
CA LEU A 165 7.24 4.60 -6.22
C LEU A 165 8.00 5.75 -6.90
N MET A 166 8.31 6.80 -6.14
CA MET A 166 9.06 7.93 -6.67
C MET A 166 10.50 7.55 -7.03
N LYS A 167 11.19 6.76 -6.20
CA LYS A 167 12.54 6.26 -6.51
C LYS A 167 12.59 5.47 -7.81
N THR A 168 11.68 4.53 -8.00
CA THR A 168 11.62 3.71 -9.22
C THR A 168 11.51 4.61 -10.45
N LEU A 169 10.57 5.55 -10.44
CA LEU A 169 10.37 6.44 -11.58
C LEU A 169 11.52 7.42 -11.81
N ARG A 170 12.20 7.85 -10.74
CA ARG A 170 13.26 8.86 -10.82
C ARG A 170 14.63 8.26 -11.13
N TRP A 171 14.95 7.09 -10.59
CA TRP A 171 16.25 6.46 -10.74
C TRP A 171 16.25 5.34 -11.77
N ASP A 172 15.21 4.50 -11.82
CA ASP A 172 15.23 3.35 -12.74
C ASP A 172 15.06 3.75 -14.19
N THR A 173 14.52 4.94 -14.46
CA THR A 173 14.39 5.53 -15.80
C THR A 173 15.65 6.28 -16.26
N VAL A 174 16.66 6.41 -15.38
CA VAL A 174 17.97 6.98 -15.73
C VAL A 174 18.94 5.83 -16.02
N HIS A 175 19.44 5.81 -17.25
CA HIS A 175 20.30 4.73 -17.76
C HIS A 175 21.74 5.17 -18.04
N GLU A 176 22.00 6.48 -18.02
CA GLU A 176 23.32 7.06 -18.29
C GLU A 176 23.64 8.16 -17.27
N LEU A 177 24.94 8.38 -17.02
CA LEU A 177 25.40 9.50 -16.21
C LEU A 177 25.02 10.84 -16.89
N PRO A 178 24.67 11.88 -16.12
CA PRO A 178 24.50 13.22 -16.70
C PRO A 178 25.79 13.66 -17.40
N PRO A 179 25.73 14.23 -18.62
CA PRO A 179 26.90 14.73 -19.30
C PRO A 179 27.65 15.77 -18.48
N ASP A 180 28.97 15.60 -18.35
CA ASP A 180 29.84 16.44 -17.56
C ASP A 180 31.07 16.94 -18.35
N VAL A 181 31.71 17.97 -17.80
CA VAL A 181 33.06 18.43 -18.18
C VAL A 181 33.86 18.55 -16.89
N ASP A 182 34.93 17.77 -16.77
CA ASP A 182 35.76 17.68 -15.56
C ASP A 182 34.94 17.41 -14.27
N GLY A 183 33.96 16.51 -14.35
CA GLY A 183 33.07 16.14 -13.26
C GLY A 183 31.93 17.12 -13.00
N LYS A 184 31.86 18.26 -13.71
CA LYS A 184 30.78 19.25 -13.57
C LYS A 184 29.70 19.06 -14.64
N THR A 185 28.49 18.80 -14.19
CA THR A 185 27.33 18.63 -15.06
C THR A 185 26.70 19.97 -15.44
N ARG A 186 25.76 19.96 -16.39
CA ARG A 186 24.94 21.15 -16.73
C ARG A 186 23.72 21.34 -15.83
N LEU A 187 23.55 20.48 -14.81
CA LEU A 187 22.39 20.48 -13.93
C LEU A 187 22.48 21.63 -12.92
N ALA A 188 21.36 22.33 -12.72
CA ALA A 188 21.28 23.39 -11.73
C ALA A 188 21.25 22.79 -10.31
N PRO A 189 22.00 23.35 -9.35
CA PRO A 189 22.06 22.87 -7.99
C PRO A 189 20.71 23.04 -7.27
N PRO A 190 20.46 22.26 -6.21
CA PRO A 190 19.39 22.51 -5.27
C PRO A 190 19.45 23.94 -4.72
N ARG A 191 18.28 24.55 -4.49
CA ARG A 191 18.19 25.90 -3.95
C ARG A 191 18.88 25.97 -2.58
N THR A 192 19.59 27.06 -2.32
CA THR A 192 20.26 27.29 -1.03
C THR A 192 19.30 27.18 0.15
N GLU A 193 18.07 27.66 0.01
CA GLU A 193 17.04 27.54 1.04
C GLU A 193 16.72 26.08 1.37
N SER A 194 16.56 25.21 0.35
CA SER A 194 16.32 23.78 0.55
C SER A 194 17.48 23.10 1.30
N ARG A 195 18.73 23.45 0.95
CA ARG A 195 19.93 22.96 1.65
C ARG A 195 19.96 23.41 3.12
N ASN A 196 19.64 24.67 3.37
CA ASN A 196 19.60 25.23 4.72
C ASN A 196 18.48 24.61 5.56
N GLN A 197 17.33 24.34 4.94
CA GLN A 197 16.20 23.71 5.60
C GLN A 197 16.55 22.30 6.11
N LEU A 198 17.14 21.42 5.28
CA LEU A 198 17.55 20.08 5.71
C LEU A 198 18.58 20.14 6.85
N LYS A 199 19.60 21.01 6.72
CA LYS A 199 20.62 21.22 7.77
C LYS A 199 20.00 21.67 9.09
N ARG A 200 19.06 22.62 9.02
CA ARG A 200 18.36 23.14 10.20
C ARG A 200 17.52 22.06 10.87
N LEU A 201 16.72 21.31 10.11
CA LEU A 201 15.87 20.24 10.64
C LEU A 201 16.71 19.13 11.30
N TYR A 202 17.84 18.78 10.69
CA TYR A 202 18.80 17.85 11.29
C TYR A 202 19.39 18.37 12.60
N ALA A 203 19.86 19.63 12.63
CA ALA A 203 20.41 20.23 13.84
C ALA A 203 19.38 20.34 14.98
N GLN A 204 18.11 20.56 14.63
CA GLN A 204 16.97 20.60 15.57
C GLN A 204 16.48 19.21 15.98
N GLN A 205 17.01 18.12 15.40
CA GLN A 205 16.56 16.75 15.63
C GLN A 205 15.08 16.54 15.30
N ASN A 206 14.53 17.31 14.36
CA ASN A 206 13.16 17.17 13.91
C ASN A 206 13.09 16.11 12.81
N TRP A 207 13.16 14.84 13.22
CA TRP A 207 13.35 13.70 12.31
C TRP A 207 12.15 13.47 11.38
N THR A 208 10.93 13.64 11.87
CA THR A 208 9.71 13.45 11.06
C THR A 208 9.62 14.49 9.95
N GLU A 209 9.78 15.78 10.29
CA GLU A 209 9.75 16.83 9.27
C GLU A 209 10.96 16.75 8.33
N LEU A 210 12.14 16.34 8.84
CA LEU A 210 13.31 16.08 7.99
C LEU A 210 13.00 15.01 6.95
N LEU A 211 12.35 13.91 7.35
CA LEU A 211 11.97 12.82 6.45
C LEU A 211 11.01 13.31 5.36
N GLU A 212 9.95 14.03 5.74
CA GLU A 212 8.94 14.57 4.83
C GLU A 212 9.53 15.57 3.83
N GLN A 213 10.36 16.50 4.31
CA GLN A 213 10.98 17.51 3.46
C GLN A 213 12.02 16.91 2.52
N ALA A 214 12.82 15.95 2.99
CA ALA A 214 13.78 15.25 2.16
C ALA A 214 13.08 14.46 1.02
N ASP A 215 11.98 13.76 1.32
CA ASP A 215 11.21 13.00 0.33
C ASP A 215 10.51 13.92 -0.71
N LEU A 216 9.95 15.05 -0.25
CA LEU A 216 9.41 16.07 -1.13
C LEU A 216 10.48 16.64 -2.06
N MET A 217 11.65 17.00 -1.52
CA MET A 217 12.76 17.55 -2.29
C MET A 217 13.24 16.55 -3.36
N PHE A 218 13.36 15.27 -3.02
CA PHE A 218 13.72 14.20 -3.97
C PHE A 218 12.78 14.16 -5.19
N SER A 219 11.50 14.37 -4.94
CA SER A 219 10.42 14.30 -5.93
C SER A 219 10.33 15.55 -6.83
N THR A 220 11.20 16.55 -6.64
CA THR A 220 11.15 17.83 -7.37
C THR A 220 12.36 18.06 -8.28
N GLY A 221 12.14 18.73 -9.42
CA GLY A 221 13.20 19.19 -10.32
C GLY A 221 14.18 18.09 -10.73
N VAL A 222 15.48 18.38 -10.69
CA VAL A 222 16.56 17.39 -10.91
C VAL A 222 17.17 16.87 -9.60
N SER A 223 16.53 17.12 -8.46
CA SER A 223 17.03 16.78 -7.12
C SER A 223 17.19 15.28 -6.84
N HIS A 224 16.69 14.39 -7.70
CA HIS A 224 17.02 12.96 -7.65
C HIS A 224 18.52 12.64 -7.76
N PHE A 225 19.34 13.56 -8.28
CA PHE A 225 20.81 13.46 -8.25
C PHE A 225 21.44 14.06 -7.00
N TRP A 226 20.66 14.70 -6.12
CA TRP A 226 21.15 15.22 -4.85
C TRP A 226 21.24 14.08 -3.82
N LEU A 227 22.40 13.43 -3.78
CA LEU A 227 22.60 12.22 -2.99
C LEU A 227 22.61 12.49 -1.48
N ASP A 228 22.89 13.72 -1.04
CA ASP A 228 22.78 14.08 0.39
C ASP A 228 21.37 13.87 0.93
N ILE A 229 20.32 13.98 0.09
CA ILE A 229 18.95 13.66 0.48
C ILE A 229 18.88 12.23 1.04
N GLN A 230 19.58 11.27 0.42
CA GLN A 230 19.56 9.88 0.86
C GLN A 230 20.22 9.72 2.23
N TRP A 231 21.27 10.49 2.49
CA TRP A 231 21.89 10.54 3.82
C TRP A 231 20.91 11.12 4.86
N TYR A 232 20.25 12.24 4.57
CA TYR A 232 19.25 12.82 5.47
C TYR A 232 18.06 11.88 5.73
N LEU A 233 17.56 11.20 4.69
CA LEU A 233 16.51 10.18 4.82
C LEU A 233 16.98 9.04 5.72
N HIS A 234 18.20 8.52 5.50
CA HIS A 234 18.78 7.48 6.33
C HIS A 234 18.90 7.93 7.80
N GLN A 235 19.42 9.13 8.06
CA GLN A 235 19.52 9.66 9.42
C GLN A 235 18.14 9.85 10.07
N ALA A 236 17.20 10.43 9.34
CA ALA A 236 15.84 10.66 9.83
C ALA A 236 15.16 9.34 10.23
N LEU A 237 15.21 8.32 9.36
CA LEU A 237 14.64 6.99 9.65
C LEU A 237 15.31 6.35 10.86
N ALA A 238 16.65 6.37 10.92
CA ALA A 238 17.41 5.78 12.02
C ALA A 238 17.09 6.44 13.37
N LYS A 239 16.87 7.76 13.38
CA LYS A 239 16.66 8.55 14.60
C LYS A 239 15.20 8.71 14.99
N ALA A 240 14.26 8.58 14.06
CA ALA A 240 12.82 8.56 14.35
C ALA A 240 12.39 7.30 15.13
N GLY A 241 13.14 6.21 15.03
CA GLY A 241 12.90 4.96 15.75
C GLY A 241 11.80 4.10 15.13
N ALA A 242 11.34 3.08 15.87
CA ALA A 242 10.37 2.12 15.35
C ALA A 242 9.03 2.79 14.98
N PRO A 243 8.39 2.41 13.85
CA PRO A 243 8.76 1.33 12.92
C PRO A 243 9.54 1.81 11.69
N TRP A 244 10.20 2.97 11.75
CA TRP A 244 10.87 3.62 10.62
C TRP A 244 12.32 3.19 10.44
N ASP A 245 12.99 2.92 11.56
CA ASP A 245 14.37 2.46 11.66
C ASP A 245 14.70 1.25 10.76
N ARG A 246 13.76 0.29 10.65
CA ARG A 246 13.89 -0.88 9.76
C ARG A 246 14.02 -0.51 8.26
N TRP A 247 13.61 0.68 7.85
CA TRP A 247 13.69 1.14 6.46
C TRP A 247 15.02 1.78 6.08
N THR A 248 15.92 2.00 7.04
CA THR A 248 17.29 2.48 6.77
C THR A 248 18.04 1.57 5.79
N ALA A 249 17.88 0.25 5.92
CA ALA A 249 18.47 -0.72 5.01
C ALA A 249 17.99 -0.55 3.57
N VAL A 250 16.71 -0.22 3.36
CA VAL A 250 16.13 0.00 2.03
C VAL A 250 16.75 1.23 1.37
N ILE A 251 16.95 2.32 2.11
CA ILE A 251 17.60 3.53 1.58
C ILE A 251 19.02 3.22 1.08
N ARG A 252 19.80 2.45 1.86
CA ARG A 252 21.15 2.03 1.46
C ARG A 252 21.11 1.12 0.23
N GLN A 253 20.24 0.12 0.20
CA GLN A 253 20.14 -0.82 -0.91
C GLN A 253 19.71 -0.14 -2.21
N ASP A 254 18.70 0.72 -2.17
CA ASP A 254 18.26 1.46 -3.36
C ASP A 254 19.39 2.36 -3.90
N LEU A 255 20.16 3.01 -3.02
CA LEU A 255 21.29 3.84 -3.44
C LEU A 255 22.44 2.99 -3.99
N ALA A 256 22.74 1.84 -3.39
CA ALA A 256 23.75 0.91 -3.89
C ALA A 256 23.40 0.42 -5.31
N LEU A 257 22.14 0.06 -5.56
CA LEU A 257 21.65 -0.35 -6.87
C LEU A 257 21.80 0.75 -7.93
N LEU A 258 21.52 2.01 -7.56
CA LEU A 258 21.75 3.15 -8.45
C LEU A 258 23.23 3.27 -8.82
N LEU A 259 24.12 3.24 -7.83
CA LEU A 259 25.55 3.43 -8.03
C LEU A 259 26.22 2.23 -8.72
N GLU A 260 25.66 1.02 -8.58
CA GLU A 260 26.08 -0.15 -9.36
C GLU A 260 25.75 0.03 -10.86
N ARG A 261 24.57 0.57 -11.17
CA ARG A 261 24.14 0.86 -12.54
C ARG A 261 24.84 2.06 -13.16
N LEU A 262 25.15 3.08 -12.35
CA LEU A 262 25.72 4.36 -12.76
C LEU A 262 27.00 4.64 -11.96
N PRO A 263 28.10 3.92 -12.23
CA PRO A 263 29.34 4.04 -11.46
C PRO A 263 29.93 5.44 -11.59
N GLY A 264 30.35 6.04 -10.47
CA GLY A 264 30.97 7.35 -10.45
C GLY A 264 29.98 8.52 -10.38
N LEU A 265 28.67 8.27 -10.35
CA LEU A 265 27.65 9.30 -10.13
C LEU A 265 27.89 10.10 -8.85
N GLU A 266 28.38 9.45 -7.79
CA GLU A 266 28.71 10.05 -6.50
C GLU A 266 29.90 11.02 -6.54
N ASN A 267 30.66 11.02 -7.64
CA ASN A 267 31.80 11.92 -7.87
C ASN A 267 31.46 13.13 -8.75
N LEU A 268 30.24 13.20 -9.30
CA LEU A 268 29.80 14.31 -10.12
C LEU A 268 29.36 15.52 -9.29
N ALA A 269 29.32 16.67 -9.96
CA ALA A 269 28.95 17.96 -9.41
C ALA A 269 27.90 18.67 -10.25
N TRP A 270 27.17 19.59 -9.62
CA TRP A 270 26.28 20.55 -10.27
C TRP A 270 27.08 21.55 -11.12
N ASN A 271 26.38 22.37 -11.89
CA ASN A 271 27.01 23.36 -12.77
C ASN A 271 27.82 24.45 -12.03
N ASP A 272 27.54 24.70 -10.75
CA ASP A 272 28.29 25.61 -9.88
C ASP A 272 29.50 24.95 -9.21
N GLY A 273 29.73 23.65 -9.47
CA GLY A 273 30.80 22.86 -8.88
C GLY A 273 30.49 22.31 -7.49
N THR A 274 29.31 22.59 -6.91
CA THR A 274 28.90 21.88 -5.69
C THR A 274 28.69 20.39 -6.00
N PRO A 275 29.15 19.46 -5.14
CA PRO A 275 29.05 18.03 -5.45
C PRO A 275 27.61 17.51 -5.30
N PHE A 276 27.30 16.39 -5.97
CA PHE A 276 26.04 15.66 -5.77
C PHE A 276 25.95 15.02 -4.38
N ALA A 277 27.09 14.59 -3.85
CA ALA A 277 27.28 14.09 -2.48
C ALA A 277 28.38 14.90 -1.79
N ASP A 278 28.07 15.52 -0.66
CA ASP A 278 29.08 16.17 0.17
C ASP A 278 30.06 15.15 0.79
N GLU A 279 31.07 15.63 1.51
CA GLU A 279 32.07 14.77 2.11
C GLU A 279 31.48 13.77 3.13
N VAL A 280 30.47 14.19 3.90
CA VAL A 280 29.80 13.32 4.88
C VAL A 280 29.02 12.22 4.17
N THR A 281 28.28 12.59 3.13
CA THR A 281 27.51 11.65 2.30
C THR A 281 28.44 10.69 1.56
N ARG A 282 29.54 11.15 0.97
CA ARG A 282 30.51 10.27 0.28
C ARG A 282 31.18 9.28 1.23
N ASN A 283 31.56 9.73 2.43
CA ASN A 283 32.11 8.84 3.45
C ASN A 283 31.07 7.79 3.90
N TRP A 284 29.82 8.19 4.08
CA TRP A 284 28.71 7.25 4.36
C TRP A 284 28.48 6.26 3.22
N ILE A 285 28.50 6.71 1.97
CA ILE A 285 28.37 5.84 0.79
C ILE A 285 29.48 4.79 0.78
N ALA A 286 30.74 5.22 0.91
CA ALA A 286 31.89 4.32 0.89
C ALA A 286 31.87 3.29 2.03
N GLN A 287 31.46 3.69 3.23
CA GLN A 287 31.53 2.84 4.41
C GLN A 287 30.29 1.96 4.64
N GLN A 288 29.10 2.39 4.19
CA GLN A 288 27.84 1.75 4.59
C GLN A 288 26.91 1.39 3.42
N VAL A 289 27.12 1.97 2.24
CA VAL A 289 26.27 1.71 1.05
C VAL A 289 26.98 0.76 0.09
N MET A 290 28.23 1.07 -0.26
CA MET A 290 29.04 0.29 -1.21
C MET A 290 29.90 -0.78 -0.53
N MET A 291 29.89 -0.86 0.81
CA MET A 291 30.58 -1.91 1.54
C MET A 291 29.85 -3.24 1.27
N ARG A 292 30.37 -4.01 0.32
CA ARG A 292 29.94 -5.39 0.09
C ARG A 292 30.21 -6.21 1.35
N GLU A 293 29.18 -6.84 1.90
CA GLU A 293 29.38 -8.02 2.74
C GLU A 293 29.87 -9.17 1.84
N ASP A 294 31.13 -9.09 1.42
CA ASP A 294 31.83 -10.21 0.79
C ASP A 294 31.98 -11.33 1.83
N GLY A 295 30.93 -12.14 2.04
CA GLY A 295 31.04 -13.36 2.85
C GLY A 295 29.79 -13.90 3.54
N ALA A 296 28.68 -13.16 3.66
CA ALA A 296 27.54 -13.63 4.45
C ALA A 296 26.81 -14.85 3.83
N TRP A 297 26.86 -15.02 2.51
CA TRP A 297 26.22 -16.15 1.81
C TRP A 297 26.99 -17.48 1.91
N LEU A 298 28.26 -17.47 2.30
CA LEU A 298 29.08 -18.70 2.41
C LEU A 298 29.13 -19.27 3.83
N ALA A 299 28.76 -18.50 4.86
CA ALA A 299 28.83 -18.94 6.25
C ALA A 299 27.68 -19.87 6.67
N GLY A 300 26.59 -19.97 5.90
CA GLY A 300 25.40 -20.75 6.24
C GLY A 300 25.42 -22.23 5.80
N LYS A 301 26.47 -22.71 5.13
CA LYS A 301 26.56 -24.11 4.64
C LYS A 301 27.66 -24.95 5.30
N ALA A 302 28.32 -24.43 6.34
CA ALA A 302 29.33 -25.17 7.09
C ALA A 302 29.00 -25.18 8.59
N ALA A 303 27.87 -25.79 8.94
CA ALA A 303 27.67 -26.37 10.26
C ALA A 303 27.04 -27.75 10.05
N VAL A 304 27.87 -28.75 10.32
CA VAL A 304 27.60 -30.20 10.28
C VAL A 304 26.59 -30.59 11.36
#